data_AF-A0AAD8T8Z3-F1
#
_entry.id   AF-A0AAD8T8Z3-F1
#
_cell.length_a   1.000
_cell.length_b   1.000
_cell.length_c   1.000
_cell.angle_alpha   90.00
_cell.angle_beta   90.00
_cell.angle_gamma   90.00
#
_symmetry.space_group_name_H-M   'P 1'
#
loop_
_entity.id
_entity.type
_entity.pdbx_description
1 polymer ?
#
loop_
_entity_poly.entity_id
_entity_poly.type
_entity_poly.pdbx_seq_one_letter_code
_entity_poly.pdbx_strand_id
1 'polypeptide(L)'
;MKLYEPAEFHVINPTKKTRVGNPVGYKVVPAGTAASLLDLEDPPQKRGAFTNNQIWVTPYNKSEEWAGGLFVYQSKGEDTLATWSERDRPIENKDIVLWYTLGFHHVPC
;
A
#
# COMPACT_ATOMS: atom_id res chain seq x y z
N MET A 1 -8.59 -3.94 -6.90
CA MET A 1 -9.77 -3.56 -6.08
C MET A 1 -10.34 -2.28 -6.66
N LYS A 2 -11.65 -2.16 -6.79
CA LYS A 2 -12.27 -1.00 -7.44
C LYS A 2 -12.57 0.07 -6.39
N LEU A 3 -12.06 1.30 -6.60
CA LEU A 3 -12.23 2.43 -5.65
C LEU A 3 -13.70 2.81 -5.37
N TYR A 4 -14.62 2.36 -6.21
CA TYR A 4 -16.05 2.64 -6.10
C TYR A 4 -16.85 1.54 -5.36
N GLU A 5 -16.22 0.41 -5.04
CA GLU A 5 -16.84 -0.61 -4.20
C GLU A 5 -16.55 -0.29 -2.73
N PRO A 6 -17.57 -0.12 -1.87
CA PRO A 6 -17.34 0.22 -0.47
C PRO A 6 -16.65 -0.92 0.25
N ALA A 7 -15.52 -0.60 0.90
CA ALA A 7 -14.77 -1.55 1.71
C ALA A 7 -14.17 -0.84 2.94
N GLU A 8 -13.94 -1.61 4.00
CA GLU A 8 -13.22 -1.16 5.18
C GLU A 8 -11.90 -1.91 5.34
N PHE A 9 -10.83 -1.20 5.67
CA PHE A 9 -9.52 -1.80 5.89
C PHE A 9 -9.21 -1.83 7.38
N HIS A 10 -9.15 -3.04 7.94
CA HIS A 10 -8.83 -3.27 9.34
C HIS A 10 -7.53 -4.08 9.44
N VAL A 11 -6.61 -3.63 10.29
CA VAL A 11 -5.45 -4.40 10.72
C VAL A 11 -5.79 -4.98 12.09
N ILE A 12 -5.98 -6.30 12.15
CA ILE A 12 -6.41 -7.00 13.35
C ILE A 12 -5.30 -7.88 13.92
N ASN A 13 -5.38 -8.15 15.22
CA ASN A 13 -4.67 -9.26 15.84
C ASN A 13 -5.65 -10.44 16.03
N PRO A 14 -5.56 -11.51 15.23
CA PRO A 14 -6.53 -12.61 15.27
C PRO A 14 -6.43 -13.44 16.56
N THR A 15 -5.31 -13.37 17.28
CA THR A 15 -5.07 -14.13 18.52
C THR A 15 -5.62 -13.45 19.78
N LYS A 16 -5.98 -12.16 19.68
CA LYS A 16 -6.50 -11.38 20.82
C LYS A 16 -7.93 -10.94 20.54
N LYS A 17 -8.82 -11.19 21.51
CA LYS A 17 -10.23 -10.84 21.42
C LYS A 17 -10.63 -9.83 22.49
N THR A 18 -11.59 -8.99 22.13
CA THR A 18 -12.33 -8.12 23.06
C THR A 18 -13.20 -8.95 24.01
N ARG A 19 -13.74 -8.32 25.07
CA ARG A 19 -14.66 -8.96 26.02
C ARG A 19 -15.89 -9.62 25.36
N VAL A 20 -16.33 -9.10 24.22
CA VAL A 20 -17.50 -9.59 23.48
C VAL A 20 -17.14 -10.57 22.35
N GLY A 21 -15.87 -10.96 22.21
CA GLY A 21 -15.44 -12.04 21.32
C GLY A 21 -14.89 -11.62 19.95
N ASN A 22 -14.92 -10.35 19.59
CA ASN A 22 -14.37 -9.85 18.32
C ASN A 22 -12.84 -9.68 18.39
N PRO A 23 -12.08 -9.96 17.32
CA PRO A 23 -10.66 -9.65 17.25
C PRO A 23 -10.38 -8.17 17.52
N VAL A 24 -9.28 -7.87 18.22
CA VAL A 24 -8.83 -6.48 18.41
C VAL A 24 -8.16 -5.97 17.14
N GLY A 25 -8.25 -4.67 16.86
CA GLY A 25 -7.61 -4.10 15.68
C GLY A 25 -7.81 -2.59 15.55
N TYR A 26 -7.21 -2.04 14.50
CA TYR A 26 -7.35 -0.66 14.08
C TYR A 26 -7.87 -0.60 12.65
N LYS A 27 -8.67 0.43 12.36
CA LYS A 27 -9.23 0.69 11.03
C LYS A 27 -8.54 1.88 10.38
N VAL A 28 -8.20 1.75 9.09
CA VAL A 28 -7.84 2.90 8.25
C VAL A 28 -9.13 3.57 7.80
N VAL A 29 -9.27 4.86 8.10
CA VAL A 29 -10.41 5.68 7.67
C VAL A 29 -9.89 6.66 6.60
N PRO A 30 -9.88 6.26 5.31
CA PRO A 30 -9.38 7.13 4.26
C PRO A 30 -10.33 8.30 4.02
N ALA A 31 -9.76 9.48 3.75
CA ALA A 31 -10.49 10.62 3.21
C ALA A 31 -10.49 10.56 1.67
N GLY A 32 -10.89 11.66 1.03
CA GLY A 32 -10.70 11.82 -0.42
C GLY A 32 -9.23 11.59 -0.80
N THR A 33 -9.00 10.68 -1.74
CA THR A 33 -7.67 10.36 -2.29
C THR A 33 -7.75 10.30 -3.81
N ALA A 34 -6.60 10.22 -4.46
CA ALA A 34 -6.46 10.15 -5.89
C ALA A 34 -5.78 8.86 -6.33
N ALA A 35 -6.12 8.38 -7.52
CA ALA A 35 -5.33 7.39 -8.25
C ALA A 35 -4.32 8.11 -9.16
N SER A 36 -3.26 7.44 -9.59
CA SER A 36 -2.41 7.99 -10.65
C SER A 36 -3.22 8.13 -11.95
N LEU A 37 -2.93 9.19 -12.71
CA LEU A 37 -3.50 9.43 -14.05
C LEU A 37 -2.54 9.01 -15.16
N LEU A 38 -1.32 8.59 -14.81
CA LEU A 38 -0.31 8.20 -15.80
C LEU A 38 -0.63 6.81 -16.35
N ASP A 39 -0.22 6.57 -17.59
CA ASP A 39 -0.24 5.25 -18.18
C ASP A 39 0.69 4.31 -17.38
N LEU A 40 0.29 3.05 -17.18
CA LEU A 40 1.09 2.08 -16.43
C LEU A 40 2.45 1.81 -17.08
N GLU A 41 2.55 2.00 -18.40
CA GLU A 41 3.77 1.81 -19.15
C GLU A 41 4.71 3.02 -19.15
N ASP A 42 4.24 4.18 -18.67
CA ASP A 42 5.02 5.43 -18.62
C ASP A 42 6.20 5.28 -17.63
N PRO A 43 7.45 5.64 -18.00
CA PRO A 43 8.60 5.55 -17.10
C PRO A 43 8.42 6.13 -15.69
N PRO A 44 7.83 7.33 -15.48
CA PRO A 44 7.51 7.81 -14.14
C PRO A 44 6.51 6.92 -13.39
N GLN A 45 5.52 6.31 -14.06
CA GLN A 45 4.58 5.41 -13.40
C GLN A 45 5.24 4.10 -12.99
N LYS A 46 6.14 3.55 -13.81
CA LYS A 46 6.97 2.38 -13.44
C LYS A 46 7.83 2.65 -12.21
N ARG A 47 8.44 3.84 -12.14
CA ARG A 47 9.25 4.27 -10.99
C ARG A 47 8.41 4.55 -9.74
N GLY A 48 7.20 5.06 -9.93
CA GLY A 48 6.22 5.39 -8.89
C GLY A 48 5.16 4.31 -8.66
N ALA A 49 5.45 3.05 -8.97
CA ALA A 49 4.45 1.97 -9.01
C ALA A 49 3.75 1.71 -7.66
N PHE A 50 4.30 2.19 -6.54
CA PHE A 50 3.61 2.21 -5.24
C PHE A 50 2.29 3.03 -5.25
N THR A 51 2.08 3.85 -6.28
CA THR A 51 0.83 4.60 -6.51
C THR A 51 -0.25 3.81 -7.25
N ASN A 52 0.06 2.60 -7.75
CA ASN A 52 -0.90 1.76 -8.47
C ASN A 52 -2.07 1.28 -7.59
N ASN A 53 -1.89 1.28 -6.26
CA ASN A 53 -2.93 0.96 -5.28
C ASN A 53 -2.87 1.96 -4.11
N GLN A 54 -4.03 2.19 -3.48
CA GLN A 54 -4.12 3.01 -2.27
C GLN A 54 -3.65 2.26 -1.03
N ILE A 55 -3.82 0.93 -0.98
CA ILE A 55 -3.45 0.08 0.15
C ILE A 55 -2.57 -1.06 -0.36
N TRP A 56 -1.43 -1.25 0.30
CA TRP A 56 -0.56 -2.40 0.13
C TRP A 56 -0.29 -3.03 1.50
N VAL A 57 -0.09 -4.35 1.51
CA VAL A 57 0.33 -5.07 2.72
C VAL A 57 1.46 -6.01 2.35
N THR A 58 2.58 -5.88 3.05
CA THR A 58 3.75 -6.76 2.88
C THR A 58 4.12 -7.39 4.23
N PRO A 59 4.73 -8.58 4.25
CA PRO A 59 5.41 -9.04 5.45
C PRO A 59 6.51 -8.04 5.83
N TYR A 60 6.70 -7.83 7.13
CA TYR A 60 7.78 -6.98 7.62
C TYR A 60 9.13 -7.50 7.12
N ASN A 61 9.93 -6.58 6.58
CA ASN A 61 11.31 -6.83 6.19
C ASN A 61 12.12 -5.57 6.49
N LYS A 62 13.19 -5.73 7.28
CA LYS A 62 14.04 -4.61 7.72
C LYS A 62 14.65 -3.83 6.56
N SER A 63 14.87 -4.44 5.38
CA SER A 63 15.45 -3.74 4.23
C SER A 63 14.41 -3.03 3.34
N GLU A 64 13.13 -3.31 3.51
CA GLU A 64 12.03 -2.80 2.66
C GLU A 64 11.43 -1.54 3.28
N GLU A 65 12.18 -0.43 3.22
CA GLU A 65 11.83 0.83 3.90
C GLU A 65 11.23 1.90 2.96
N TRP A 66 11.66 1.93 1.70
CA TRP A 66 11.37 3.01 0.74
C TRP A 66 10.49 2.53 -0.41
N ALA A 67 9.23 2.99 -0.49
CA ALA A 67 8.27 2.47 -1.46
C ALA A 67 8.67 2.63 -2.95
N GLY A 68 9.52 3.62 -3.27
CA GLY A 68 10.11 3.83 -4.60
C GLY A 68 11.49 3.17 -4.81
N GLY A 69 11.99 2.44 -3.80
CA GLY A 69 13.30 1.81 -3.75
C GLY A 69 14.37 2.64 -3.05
N LEU A 70 15.48 1.98 -2.70
CA LEU A 70 16.60 2.63 -2.00
C LEU A 70 17.27 3.73 -2.84
N PHE A 71 17.42 3.50 -4.15
CA PHE A 71 18.06 4.43 -5.09
C PHE A 71 17.07 4.89 -6.16
N VAL A 72 16.41 6.02 -5.93
CA VAL A 72 15.30 6.52 -6.77
C VAL A 72 15.78 7.37 -7.95
N TYR A 73 16.91 8.06 -7.82
CA TYR A 73 17.44 8.93 -8.88
C TYR A 73 17.79 8.09 -10.13
N GLN A 74 17.17 8.42 -11.26
CA GLN A 74 17.27 7.66 -12.52
C GLN A 74 16.95 6.15 -12.41
N SER A 75 16.16 5.76 -11.40
CA SER A 75 15.73 4.37 -11.24
C SER A 75 14.91 3.87 -12.44
N LYS A 76 14.92 2.56 -12.65
CA LYS A 76 14.09 1.89 -13.68
C LYS A 76 12.79 1.29 -13.13
N GLY A 77 12.54 1.44 -11.81
CA GLY A 77 11.36 0.87 -11.15
C GLY A 77 11.51 -0.59 -10.69
N GLU A 78 12.73 -1.11 -10.62
CA GLU A 78 13.02 -2.52 -10.33
C GLU A 78 13.05 -2.87 -8.83
N ASP A 79 13.01 -1.88 -7.93
CA ASP A 79 13.04 -2.04 -6.47
C ASP A 79 11.88 -1.28 -5.81
N THR A 80 10.67 -1.39 -6.36
CA THR A 80 9.51 -0.68 -5.82
C THR A 80 8.70 -1.56 -4.87
N LEU A 81 7.81 -0.95 -4.10
CA LEU A 81 6.79 -1.66 -3.32
C LEU A 81 5.96 -2.63 -4.19
N ALA A 82 5.71 -2.28 -5.46
CA ALA A 82 5.05 -3.17 -6.39
C ALA A 82 5.88 -4.45 -6.61
N THR A 83 7.19 -4.31 -6.89
CA THR A 83 8.12 -5.43 -7.05
C THR A 83 8.24 -6.29 -5.79
N TRP A 84 8.20 -5.69 -4.60
CA TRP A 84 8.23 -6.46 -3.34
C TRP A 84 6.94 -7.25 -3.12
N SER A 85 5.81 -6.72 -3.59
CA SER A 85 4.49 -7.33 -3.46
C SER A 85 4.26 -8.46 -4.47
N GLU A 86 4.88 -8.39 -5.66
CA GLU A 86 4.86 -9.46 -6.68
C GLU A 86 5.41 -10.80 -6.18
N ARG A 87 6.19 -10.80 -5.09
CA ARG A 87 6.70 -12.01 -4.45
C ARG A 87 5.61 -12.85 -3.76
N ASP A 88 4.37 -12.35 -3.69
CA ASP A 88 3.17 -13.03 -3.17
C ASP A 88 3.42 -13.75 -1.84
N ARG A 89 4.09 -13.05 -0.92
CA ARG A 89 4.48 -13.64 0.37
C ARG A 89 3.28 -13.69 1.31
N PRO A 90 3.12 -14.76 2.10
CA PRO A 90 1.99 -14.89 3.03
C PRO A 90 2.03 -13.84 4.15
N ILE A 91 0.87 -13.21 4.41
CA ILE A 91 0.69 -12.12 5.39
C ILE A 91 -0.21 -12.48 6.59
N GLU A 92 -0.97 -13.57 6.51
CA GLU A 92 -1.95 -13.96 7.54
C GLU A 92 -1.26 -14.29 8.88
N ASN A 93 -1.67 -13.64 9.96
CA ASN A 93 -1.14 -13.83 11.33
C ASN A 93 0.39 -13.75 11.40
N LYS A 94 0.99 -12.78 10.68
CA LYS A 94 2.43 -12.48 10.69
C LYS A 94 2.71 -11.05 11.11
N ASP A 95 3.99 -10.75 11.27
CA ASP A 95 4.45 -9.37 11.30
C ASP A 95 4.33 -8.75 9.90
N ILE A 96 3.55 -7.68 9.79
CA ILE A 96 3.14 -7.08 8.52
C ILE A 96 3.30 -5.56 8.58
N VAL A 97 3.48 -4.97 7.40
CA VAL A 97 3.51 -3.52 7.19
C VAL A 97 2.39 -3.15 6.23
N LEU A 98 1.57 -2.19 6.63
CA LEU A 98 0.57 -1.57 5.75
C LEU A 98 1.14 -0.28 5.18
N TRP A 99 1.07 -0.14 3.85
CA TRP A 99 1.46 1.07 3.13
C TRP A 99 0.20 1.74 2.58
N TYR A 100 -0.03 3.00 2.97
CA TYR A 100 -1.18 3.78 2.52
C TYR A 100 -0.73 4.92 1.61
N THR A 101 -1.17 4.90 0.35
CA THR A 101 -0.91 5.96 -0.62
C THR A 101 -2.02 6.99 -0.56
N LEU A 102 -1.65 8.21 -0.17
CA LEU A 102 -2.51 9.40 -0.21
C LEU A 102 -2.09 10.29 -1.37
N GLY A 103 -3.06 10.77 -2.16
CA GLY A 103 -2.80 11.63 -3.30
C GLY A 103 -3.91 12.65 -3.54
N PHE A 104 -3.60 13.67 -4.34
CA PHE A 104 -4.54 14.69 -4.80
C PHE A 104 -4.13 15.16 -6.20
N HIS A 105 -5.09 15.68 -6.96
CA HIS A 105 -4.82 16.34 -8.26
C HIS A 105 -4.86 17.85 -8.06
N HIS A 106 -3.72 18.52 -8.19
CA HIS A 106 -3.64 19.96 -8.03
C HIS A 106 -3.88 20.66 -9.37
N VAL A 107 -5.05 21.32 -9.49
CA VAL A 107 -5.34 22.26 -10.59
C VAL A 107 -5.05 23.67 -10.05
N PRO A 108 -3.99 24.36 -10.52
CA PRO A 108 -3.62 25.68 -10.02
C PRO A 108 -4.73 26.72 -10.20
N CYS A 109 -4.74 27.72 -9.32
CA CYS A 109 -5.61 28.89 -9.40
C CYS A 109 -4.83 30.18 -9.70
#